data_AF-A0A7W0JNX7-F1
#
_entry.id   AF-A0A7W0JNX7-F1
#
_cell.length_a   1.000
_cell.length_b   1.000
_cell.length_c   1.000
_cell.angle_alpha   90.00
_cell.angle_beta   90.00
_cell.angle_gamma   90.00
#
_symmetry.space_group_name_H-M   'P 1'
#
loop_
_entity.id
_entity.type
_entity.pdbx_description
1 polymer ?
#
loop_
_entity_poly.entity_id
_entity_poly.type
_entity_poly.pdbx_seq_one_letter_code
_entity_poly.pdbx_strand_id
1 'polypeptide(L)'
;MAAEERAVAGLLATVPEEHLVSGEEVCRTQGTVAFGSDAWEVFSCLDRADGKGLPVVIYASQSRANLGPTISWTATYVGHVHSRNGAHPRGEVLRPPTTSSAHDGRCESWGVYWEVEDLHSLPPEKCYPISRLSDRRGQTYKAFIPRGPVLLGGLG
;
A
#
# COMPACT_ATOMS: atom_id res chain seq x y z
N MET A 1 32.05 3.16 6.33
CA MET A 1 31.55 2.09 5.44
C MET A 1 30.09 2.37 5.20
N ALA A 2 29.69 2.69 3.97
CA ALA A 2 28.29 2.87 3.64
C ALA A 2 27.60 1.49 3.77
N ALA A 3 26.52 1.40 4.55
CA ALA A 3 25.72 0.19 4.57
C ALA A 3 25.20 -0.06 3.15
N GLU A 4 25.48 -1.23 2.59
CA GLU A 4 24.94 -1.63 1.29
C GLU A 4 23.41 -1.73 1.43
N GLU A 5 22.68 -0.87 0.72
CA GLU A 5 21.22 -0.96 0.70
C GLU A 5 20.79 -2.21 -0.06
N ARG A 6 19.97 -3.04 0.58
CA ARG A 6 19.38 -4.22 -0.03
C ARG A 6 18.50 -3.84 -1.22
N ALA A 7 18.39 -4.78 -2.16
CA ALA A 7 17.44 -4.72 -3.25
C ALA A 7 16.00 -4.55 -2.71
N VAL A 8 15.15 -3.90 -3.50
CA VAL A 8 13.74 -3.74 -3.14
C VAL A 8 13.05 -5.09 -3.25
N ALA A 9 12.49 -5.57 -2.14
CA ALA A 9 11.81 -6.85 -2.06
C ALA A 9 10.28 -6.71 -2.06
N GLY A 10 9.76 -5.50 -1.85
CA GLY A 10 8.33 -5.22 -1.80
C GLY A 10 8.00 -3.86 -1.18
N LEU A 11 6.71 -3.66 -0.94
CA LEU A 11 6.16 -2.44 -0.36
C LEU A 11 5.38 -2.78 0.91
N LEU A 12 5.62 -2.04 1.98
CA LEU A 12 4.75 -2.02 3.15
C LEU A 12 3.90 -0.75 3.09
N ALA A 13 2.58 -0.89 3.15
CA ALA A 13 1.65 0.23 3.16
C ALA A 13 0.66 0.16 4.32
N THR A 14 0.06 1.31 4.60
CA THR A 14 -0.96 1.50 5.64
C THR A 14 -2.20 2.04 4.99
N VAL A 15 -3.32 1.32 5.10
CA VAL A 15 -4.59 1.73 4.49
C VAL A 15 -5.73 1.52 5.49
N PRO A 16 -6.69 2.45 5.62
CA PRO A 16 -7.91 2.22 6.38
C PRO A 16 -8.65 0.95 5.93
N GLU A 17 -9.17 0.16 6.88
CA GLU A 17 -9.84 -1.12 6.60
C GLU A 17 -11.00 -0.97 5.62
N GLU A 18 -11.79 0.10 5.75
CA GLU A 18 -12.91 0.40 4.87
C GLU A 18 -12.51 0.60 3.40
N HIS A 19 -11.32 1.16 3.13
CA HIS A 19 -10.82 1.35 1.77
C HIS A 19 -10.25 0.04 1.21
N LEU A 20 -9.74 -0.85 2.06
CA LEU A 20 -9.28 -2.18 1.64
C LEU A 20 -10.46 -3.08 1.27
N VAL A 21 -11.48 -3.15 2.12
CA VAL A 21 -12.69 -3.95 1.85
C VAL A 21 -13.40 -3.45 0.58
N SER A 22 -13.60 -2.13 0.46
CA SER A 22 -14.20 -1.55 -0.74
C SER A 22 -13.29 -1.68 -1.96
N GLY A 23 -11.97 -1.59 -1.76
CA GLY A 23 -10.97 -1.71 -2.82
C GLY A 23 -10.83 -3.14 -3.37
N GLU A 24 -11.03 -4.17 -2.54
CA GLU A 24 -11.02 -5.57 -2.98
C GLU A 24 -12.14 -5.84 -3.99
N GLU A 25 -13.32 -5.25 -3.80
CA GLU A 25 -14.42 -5.34 -4.77
C GLU A 25 -14.07 -4.66 -6.10
N VAL A 26 -13.45 -3.48 -6.04
CA VAL A 26 -12.94 -2.78 -7.23
C VAL A 26 -11.87 -3.62 -7.94
N CYS A 27 -10.90 -4.15 -7.20
CA CYS A 27 -9.83 -4.98 -7.74
C CYS A 27 -10.39 -6.22 -8.43
N ARG A 28 -11.38 -6.88 -7.83
CA ARG A 28 -12.05 -8.06 -8.39
C ARG A 28 -12.81 -7.77 -9.68
N THR A 29 -13.40 -6.58 -9.80
CA THR A 29 -14.22 -6.20 -10.96
C THR A 29 -13.41 -5.57 -12.09
N GLN A 30 -12.38 -4.79 -11.76
CA GLN A 30 -11.55 -4.04 -12.72
C GLN A 30 -10.20 -4.69 -12.99
N GLY A 31 -9.81 -5.70 -12.21
CA GLY A 31 -8.47 -6.31 -12.21
C GLY A 31 -7.42 -5.49 -11.46
N THR A 32 -7.73 -4.25 -11.08
CA THR A 32 -6.78 -3.32 -10.45
C THR A 32 -7.54 -2.35 -9.55
N VAL A 33 -6.91 -1.95 -8.44
CA VAL A 33 -7.39 -0.89 -7.55
C VAL A 33 -6.25 0.10 -7.28
N ALA A 34 -6.59 1.36 -7.11
CA ALA A 34 -5.67 2.46 -6.90
C ALA A 34 -5.91 3.15 -5.56
N PHE A 35 -4.83 3.38 -4.81
CA PHE A 35 -4.86 4.10 -3.53
C PHE A 35 -4.05 5.39 -3.64
N GLY A 36 -4.50 6.44 -2.97
CA GLY A 36 -3.83 7.73 -2.96
C GLY A 36 -2.63 7.79 -2.01
N SER A 37 -1.60 8.56 -2.37
CA SER A 37 -0.49 8.89 -1.48
C SER A 37 0.23 10.16 -1.90
N ASP A 38 0.85 10.85 -0.94
CA ASP A 38 1.79 11.96 -1.21
C ASP A 38 3.26 11.53 -1.20
N ALA A 39 3.55 10.27 -0.88
CA ALA A 39 4.90 9.73 -0.84
C ALA A 39 5.43 9.34 -2.23
N TRP A 40 5.33 10.27 -3.19
CA TRP A 40 5.65 10.04 -4.61
C TRP A 40 7.07 9.53 -4.83
N GLU A 41 8.03 9.92 -3.98
CA GLU A 41 9.42 9.45 -4.05
C GLU A 41 9.53 7.94 -3.79
N VAL A 42 8.70 7.37 -2.92
CA VAL A 42 8.70 5.94 -2.61
C VAL A 42 8.30 5.13 -3.84
N PHE A 43 7.23 5.53 -4.51
CA PHE A 43 6.73 4.86 -5.70
C PHE A 43 7.65 5.09 -6.91
N SER A 44 8.20 6.29 -7.06
CA SER A 44 9.23 6.55 -8.06
C SER A 44 10.48 5.68 -7.87
N CYS A 45 10.89 5.43 -6.62
CA CYS A 45 12.01 4.55 -6.31
C CYS A 45 11.65 3.07 -6.55
N LEU A 46 10.41 2.66 -6.23
CA LEU A 46 9.92 1.30 -6.48
C LEU A 46 9.90 1.00 -7.99
N ASP A 47 9.40 1.92 -8.81
CA ASP A 47 9.35 1.78 -10.27
C ASP A 47 10.76 1.71 -10.88
N ARG A 48 11.69 2.54 -10.41
CA ARG A 48 13.11 2.50 -10.86
C ARG A 48 13.83 1.21 -10.47
N ALA A 49 13.33 0.50 -9.48
CA ALA A 49 13.87 -0.77 -9.00
C ALA A 49 13.16 -1.98 -9.66
N ASP A 50 12.48 -1.78 -10.78
CA ASP A 50 11.65 -2.79 -11.46
C ASP A 50 10.61 -3.42 -10.51
N GLY A 51 10.02 -2.60 -9.64
CA GLY A 51 9.14 -3.07 -8.57
C GLY A 51 7.81 -3.68 -9.02
N LYS A 52 7.49 -3.64 -10.32
CA LYS A 52 6.29 -4.26 -10.87
C LYS A 52 6.31 -5.77 -10.60
N GLY A 53 5.20 -6.30 -10.08
CA GLY A 53 5.09 -7.70 -9.67
C GLY A 53 5.63 -7.99 -8.26
N LEU A 54 6.23 -7.00 -7.58
CA LEU A 54 6.64 -7.19 -6.19
C LEU A 54 5.41 -7.19 -5.26
N PRO A 55 5.48 -7.95 -4.15
CA PRO A 55 4.40 -8.00 -3.19
C PRO A 55 4.24 -6.68 -2.45
N VAL A 56 2.98 -6.31 -2.25
CA VAL A 56 2.56 -5.25 -1.34
C VAL A 56 1.91 -5.90 -0.13
N VAL A 57 2.46 -5.64 1.04
CA VAL A 57 1.90 -6.10 2.31
C VAL A 57 1.31 -4.91 3.04
N ILE A 58 0.07 -5.07 3.53
CA ILE A 58 -0.72 -3.96 4.05
C ILE A 58 -1.22 -4.32 5.44
N TYR A 59 -1.05 -3.37 6.37
CA TYR A 59 -1.76 -3.43 7.65
C TYR A 59 -2.89 -2.40 7.68
N ALA A 60 -4.02 -2.81 8.23
CA ALA A 60 -5.22 -1.98 8.31
C ALA A 60 -5.15 -1.05 9.55
N SER A 61 -4.95 0.25 9.35
CA SER A 61 -4.75 1.22 10.46
C SER A 61 -5.98 1.53 11.30
N GLN A 62 -7.17 1.38 10.71
CA GLN A 62 -8.47 1.63 11.36
C GLN A 62 -9.29 0.34 11.46
N SER A 63 -8.62 -0.80 11.71
CA SER A 63 -9.32 -2.08 11.81
C SER A 63 -10.16 -2.15 13.08
N ARG A 64 -11.41 -2.61 12.96
CA ARG A 64 -12.31 -2.84 14.11
C ARG A 64 -11.76 -3.89 15.09
N ALA A 65 -10.89 -4.78 14.62
CA ALA A 65 -10.32 -5.85 15.41
C ALA A 65 -9.15 -5.41 16.31
N ASN A 66 -8.67 -4.16 16.22
CA ASN A 66 -7.57 -3.62 17.04
C ASN A 66 -6.32 -4.52 17.07
N LEU A 67 -5.94 -5.11 15.92
CA LEU A 67 -4.83 -6.07 15.80
C LEU A 67 -3.43 -5.45 15.97
N GLY A 68 -3.35 -4.16 16.30
CA GLY A 68 -2.10 -3.40 16.21
C GLY A 68 -1.57 -3.37 14.76
N PRO A 69 -0.27 -3.08 14.56
CA PRO A 69 0.33 -3.07 13.23
C PRO A 69 0.60 -4.50 12.75
N THR A 70 -0.47 -5.18 12.33
CA THR A 70 -0.46 -6.55 11.83
C THR A 70 -0.79 -6.55 10.35
N ILE A 71 0.08 -7.17 9.55
CA ILE A 71 -0.18 -7.43 8.13
C ILE A 71 -1.36 -8.39 8.05
N SER A 72 -2.44 -7.91 7.45
CA SER A 72 -3.69 -8.65 7.28
C SER A 72 -4.21 -8.62 5.85
N TRP A 73 -3.49 -7.95 4.94
CA TRP A 73 -3.83 -7.79 3.54
C TRP A 73 -2.57 -7.89 2.68
N THR A 74 -2.75 -8.39 1.46
CA THR A 74 -1.68 -8.46 0.47
C THR A 74 -2.22 -8.09 -0.91
N ALA A 75 -1.32 -7.63 -1.78
CA ALA A 75 -1.58 -7.35 -3.18
C ALA A 75 -0.28 -7.46 -3.98
N THR A 76 -0.37 -7.29 -5.29
CA THR A 76 0.77 -7.24 -6.21
C THR A 76 0.91 -5.84 -6.79
N TYR A 77 2.10 -5.26 -6.73
CA TYR A 77 2.33 -3.89 -7.22
C TYR A 77 2.33 -3.83 -8.75
N VAL A 78 1.52 -2.95 -9.31
CA VAL A 78 1.41 -2.75 -10.77
C VAL A 78 2.25 -1.56 -11.23
N GLY A 79 2.21 -0.46 -10.46
CA GLY A 79 2.88 0.80 -10.78
C GLY A 79 2.24 1.97 -10.04
N HIS A 80 2.64 3.19 -10.41
CA HIS A 80 1.95 4.40 -9.95
C HIS A 80 1.73 5.39 -11.09
N VAL A 81 0.77 6.29 -10.88
CA VAL A 81 0.45 7.38 -11.78
C VAL A 81 0.34 8.70 -11.01
N HIS A 82 0.77 9.78 -11.63
CA HIS A 82 0.53 11.12 -11.08
C HIS A 82 -0.95 11.47 -11.14
N SER A 83 -1.42 12.18 -10.11
CA SER A 83 -2.77 12.73 -10.15
C SER A 83 -2.91 13.80 -11.23
N ARG A 84 -4.11 13.93 -11.79
CA ARG A 84 -4.49 15.01 -12.70
C ARG A 84 -5.57 15.83 -12.03
N ASN A 85 -5.25 17.06 -11.64
CA ASN A 85 -6.14 17.93 -10.85
C ASN A 85 -6.59 17.27 -9.53
N GLY A 86 -5.69 16.54 -8.87
CA GLY A 86 -5.99 15.81 -7.63
C GLY A 86 -6.74 14.50 -7.81
N ALA A 87 -7.16 14.14 -9.02
CA ALA A 87 -7.89 12.90 -9.32
C ALA A 87 -7.04 11.85 -10.03
N HIS A 88 -7.44 10.59 -9.96
CA HIS A 88 -6.81 9.53 -10.73
C HIS A 88 -7.01 9.79 -12.25
N PRO A 89 -6.00 9.60 -13.12
CA PRO A 89 -6.14 9.88 -14.56
C PRO A 89 -7.25 9.10 -15.27
N ARG A 90 -7.57 7.89 -14.77
CA ARG A 90 -8.68 7.04 -15.23
C ARG A 90 -10.02 7.33 -14.51
N GLY A 91 -10.09 8.41 -13.75
CA GLY A 91 -11.24 8.75 -12.90
C GLY A 91 -11.39 7.81 -11.71
N GLU A 92 -12.56 7.84 -11.08
CA GLU A 92 -12.87 7.12 -9.84
C GLU A 92 -13.07 5.60 -10.04
N VAL A 93 -13.00 5.09 -11.27
CA VAL A 93 -13.31 3.67 -11.59
C VAL A 93 -12.38 2.69 -10.87
N LEU A 94 -11.12 3.08 -10.67
CA LEU A 94 -10.12 2.24 -9.98
C LEU A 94 -10.00 2.58 -8.50
N ARG A 95 -10.71 3.60 -8.01
CA ARG A 95 -10.60 4.03 -6.62
C ARG A 95 -11.65 3.31 -5.77
N PRO A 96 -11.33 2.94 -4.52
CA PRO A 96 -12.36 2.48 -3.59
C PRO A 96 -13.45 3.56 -3.44
N PRO A 97 -14.75 3.23 -3.63
CA PRO A 97 -15.85 4.17 -3.43
C PRO A 97 -15.83 4.94 -2.10
N THR A 98 -15.29 4.31 -1.04
CA THR A 98 -15.15 4.92 0.29
C THR A 98 -14.11 6.03 0.35
N THR A 99 -13.28 6.19 -0.68
CA THR A 99 -12.30 7.29 -0.80
C THR A 99 -12.79 8.45 -1.66
N SER A 100 -14.04 8.38 -2.14
CA SER A 100 -14.64 9.47 -2.90
C SER A 100 -15.03 10.61 -1.97
N SER A 101 -14.88 11.85 -2.44
CA SER A 101 -15.28 13.05 -1.71
C SER A 101 -16.78 13.09 -1.36
N ALA A 102 -17.59 12.31 -2.08
CA ALA A 102 -19.01 12.12 -1.78
C ALA A 102 -19.25 11.25 -0.52
N HIS A 103 -18.29 10.39 -0.15
CA HIS A 103 -18.40 9.47 0.97
C HIS A 103 -17.83 10.05 2.27
N ASP A 104 -16.67 10.69 2.21
CA ASP A 104 -15.95 11.17 3.40
C ASP A 104 -16.03 12.69 3.61
N GLY A 105 -16.65 13.42 2.66
CA GLY A 105 -16.75 14.88 2.68
C GLY A 105 -15.40 15.59 2.52
N ARG A 106 -14.32 14.86 2.21
CA ARG A 106 -12.97 15.39 2.03
C ARG A 106 -12.57 15.31 0.57
N CYS A 107 -12.19 16.45 0.01
CA CYS A 107 -11.46 16.47 -1.26
C CYS A 107 -9.99 16.17 -0.98
N GLU A 108 -9.67 14.91 -0.66
CA GLU A 108 -8.28 14.49 -0.50
C GLU A 108 -7.61 14.43 -1.88
N SER A 109 -6.92 15.51 -2.23
CA SER A 109 -6.06 15.56 -3.40
C SER A 109 -4.75 14.84 -3.09
N TRP A 110 -4.47 13.74 -3.77
CA TRP A 110 -3.22 12.99 -3.63
C TRP A 110 -2.21 13.39 -4.71
N GLY A 111 -0.92 13.38 -4.39
CA GLY A 111 0.15 13.60 -5.37
C GLY A 111 0.27 12.46 -6.40
N VAL A 112 0.11 11.22 -5.94
CA VAL A 112 0.14 10.02 -6.78
C VAL A 112 -0.94 9.02 -6.39
N TYR A 113 -1.24 8.14 -7.34
CA TYR A 113 -2.05 6.96 -7.11
C TYR A 113 -1.23 5.73 -7.43
N TRP A 114 -1.11 4.82 -6.46
CA TRP A 114 -0.41 3.56 -6.64
C TRP A 114 -1.42 2.46 -6.89
N GLU A 115 -1.16 1.69 -7.94
CA GLU A 115 -2.04 0.66 -8.48
C GLU A 115 -1.56 -0.72 -8.03
N VAL A 116 -2.52 -1.55 -7.61
CA VAL A 116 -2.27 -2.94 -7.26
C VAL A 116 -3.31 -3.87 -7.86
N GLU A 117 -2.90 -5.11 -8.08
CA GLU A 117 -3.76 -6.24 -8.46
C GLU A 117 -3.76 -7.30 -7.35
N ASP A 118 -4.64 -8.30 -7.48
CA ASP A 118 -4.78 -9.40 -6.52
C ASP A 118 -4.92 -8.94 -5.05
N LEU A 119 -5.56 -7.80 -4.81
CA LEU A 119 -5.81 -7.32 -3.46
C LEU A 119 -6.77 -8.28 -2.74
N HIS A 120 -6.34 -8.84 -1.61
CA HIS A 120 -7.20 -9.67 -0.77
C HIS A 120 -6.75 -9.69 0.70
N SER A 121 -7.69 -10.03 1.57
CA SER A 121 -7.41 -10.26 2.99
C SER A 121 -6.67 -11.57 3.19
N LEU A 122 -5.69 -11.57 4.10
CA LEU A 122 -5.01 -12.77 4.53
C LEU A 122 -5.90 -13.52 5.53
N PRO A 123 -5.96 -14.86 5.46
CA PRO A 123 -6.63 -15.63 6.48
C PRO A 123 -5.87 -15.47 7.83
N PRO A 124 -6.55 -15.57 8.98
CA PRO A 124 -5.98 -15.24 10.30
C PRO A 124 -4.65 -15.94 10.61
N GLU A 125 -4.46 -17.18 10.16
CA GLU A 125 -3.24 -17.97 10.35
C GLU A 125 -2.04 -17.48 9.54
N LYS A 126 -2.28 -16.66 8.51
CA LYS A 126 -1.24 -16.02 7.69
C LYS A 126 -1.01 -14.56 8.07
N CYS A 127 -1.78 -13.99 8.99
CA CYS A 127 -1.52 -12.66 9.51
C CYS A 127 -0.25 -12.65 10.36
N TYR A 128 0.56 -11.59 10.25
CA TYR A 128 1.80 -11.46 11.02
C TYR A 128 2.15 -10.00 11.34
N PRO A 129 2.87 -9.73 12.45
CA PRO A 129 3.19 -8.36 12.83
C PRO A 129 4.22 -7.73 11.89
N ILE A 130 4.15 -6.41 11.69
CA ILE A 130 5.14 -5.67 10.88
C ILE A 130 6.59 -5.85 11.37
N SER A 131 6.78 -6.25 12.63
CA SER A 131 8.10 -6.48 13.24
C SER A 131 8.91 -7.62 12.60
N ARG A 132 8.26 -8.46 11.78
CA ARG A 132 8.94 -9.48 10.94
C ARG A 132 9.55 -8.90 9.66
N LEU A 133 9.13 -7.70 9.27
CA LEU A 133 9.59 -7.03 8.05
C LEU A 133 10.85 -6.20 8.34
N SER A 134 11.65 -5.97 7.29
CA SER A 134 12.83 -5.12 7.35
C SER A 134 12.88 -4.12 6.20
N ASP A 135 13.39 -2.92 6.48
CA ASP A 135 13.66 -1.91 5.47
C ASP A 135 14.86 -2.30 4.58
N ARG A 136 15.19 -1.45 3.61
CA ARG A 136 16.35 -1.65 2.71
C ARG A 136 17.71 -1.62 3.41
N ARG A 137 17.78 -1.16 4.66
CA ARG A 137 18.99 -1.17 5.49
C ARG A 137 19.06 -2.40 6.40
N GLY A 138 18.05 -3.28 6.34
CA GLY A 138 17.93 -4.46 7.20
C GLY A 138 17.40 -4.16 8.60
N GLN A 139 16.92 -2.94 8.86
CA GLN A 139 16.34 -2.56 10.14
C GLN A 139 14.89 -3.07 10.23
N THR A 140 14.59 -3.81 11.30
CA THR A 140 13.25 -4.37 11.54
C THR A 140 12.29 -3.34 12.15
N TYR A 141 11.01 -3.39 11.79
CA TYR A 141 9.96 -2.50 12.32
C TYR A 141 9.45 -2.92 13.72
N LYS A 142 10.33 -2.93 14.73
CA LYS A 142 9.99 -3.35 16.11
C LYS A 142 9.35 -2.26 16.96
N ALA A 143 9.79 -1.02 16.79
CA ALA A 143 9.38 0.12 17.63
C ALA A 143 8.81 1.30 16.83
N PHE A 144 8.81 1.19 15.51
CA PHE A 144 8.37 2.24 14.61
C PHE A 144 7.28 1.70 13.69
N ILE A 145 6.11 2.34 13.74
CA ILE A 145 4.99 2.07 12.85
C ILE A 145 5.04 3.12 11.73
N PRO A 146 5.32 2.71 10.48
CA PRO A 146 5.32 3.64 9.36
C PRO A 146 3.97 4.35 9.24
N ARG A 147 3.95 5.67 9.05
CA ARG A 147 2.70 6.41 8.82
C ARG A 147 2.26 6.42 7.35
N GLY A 148 3.08 5.86 6.48
CA GLY A 148 2.88 5.83 5.03
C GLY A 148 3.70 4.70 4.40
N PRO A 149 3.66 4.61 3.07
CA PRO A 149 4.31 3.53 2.34
C PRO A 149 5.84 3.56 2.52
N VAL A 150 6.45 2.38 2.66
CA VAL A 150 7.90 2.21 2.81
C VAL A 150 8.40 1.01 2.01
N LEU A 151 9.62 1.13 1.46
CA LEU A 151 10.26 0.05 0.71
C LEU A 151 10.85 -1.00 1.65
N LEU A 152 10.60 -2.26 1.33
CA LEU A 152 11.12 -3.40 2.08
C LEU A 152 12.42 -3.91 1.45
N GLY A 153 13.37 -4.29 2.31
CA GLY A 153 14.61 -4.98 1.93
C GLY A 153 14.57 -6.48 2.23
N GLY A 154 13.47 -6.97 2.81
CA GLY A 154 13.26 -8.38 3.11
C GLY A 154 11.87 -8.64 3.69
N LEU A 155 11.23 -9.68 3.17
CA LEU A 155 9.99 -10.28 3.66
C LEU A 155 10.44 -11.51 4.46
N GLY A 156 10.62 -11.34 5.77
CA GLY A 156 11.17 -12.38 6.65
C GLY A 156 10.29 -13.61 6.80
#